data_AF-A0A958Y3F7-F1
#
_entry.id   AF-A0A958Y3F7-F1
#
_cell.length_a   1.000
_cell.length_b   1.000
_cell.length_c   1.000
_cell.angle_alpha   90.00
_cell.angle_beta   90.00
_cell.angle_gamma   90.00
#
_symmetry.space_group_name_H-M   'P 1'
#
loop_
_entity.id
_entity.type
_entity.pdbx_description
1 polymer ?
#
loop_
_entity_poly.entity_id
_entity_poly.type
_entity_poly.pdbx_seq_one_letter_code
_entity_poly.pdbx_strand_id
1 'polypeptide(L)'
;MRSYLIPYGDLVAWCLMPNHFHWLFFVKKVEIQRSTLREHVDHVEQLRRLKKYGANARTVERAHTRVAKGSDTIILNDAIGILQKAYARAINKEMGWTGSVFRRKFKAKDGWIDEFVTLRKPDGRLDSRFMPGTGYAYKCFCYIHDNPKEAGLVNTKEGWAYSSARDYAGLRKGTLCNLEMGRDLVSFL
;
A
#
# COMPACT_ATOMS: atom_id res chain seq x y z
N MET A 1 1.90 0.53 6.49
CA MET A 1 1.87 1.35 5.26
C MET A 1 2.54 2.71 5.46
N ARG A 2 2.05 3.59 6.36
CA ARG A 2 2.66 4.92 6.60
C ARG A 2 4.17 4.92 6.84
N SER A 3 4.65 4.04 7.70
CA SER A 3 6.05 4.02 8.11
C SER A 3 7.00 3.48 7.03
N TYR A 4 6.52 2.64 6.12
CA TYR A 4 7.40 1.85 5.23
C TYR A 4 7.14 2.07 3.74
N LEU A 5 6.01 2.66 3.34
CA LEU A 5 5.71 2.93 1.92
C LEU A 5 5.91 4.41 1.58
N ILE A 6 5.39 5.33 2.41
CA ILE A 6 5.38 6.78 2.14
C ILE A 6 6.78 7.36 1.83
N PRO A 7 7.89 6.90 2.47
CA PRO A 7 9.23 7.38 2.12
C PRO A 7 9.65 7.15 0.67
N TYR A 8 8.99 6.21 -0.03
CA TYR A 8 9.32 5.81 -1.40
C TYR A 8 8.36 6.41 -2.44
N GLY A 9 7.25 7.03 -2.03
CA GLY A 9 6.22 7.48 -2.96
C GLY A 9 4.84 7.65 -2.34
N ASP A 10 3.82 7.76 -3.19
CA ASP A 10 2.46 8.05 -2.79
C ASP A 10 1.56 6.82 -2.96
N LEU A 11 0.82 6.48 -1.91
CA LEU A 11 -0.28 5.52 -2.05
C LEU A 11 -1.48 6.24 -2.66
N VAL A 12 -1.97 5.74 -3.79
CA VAL A 12 -3.11 6.34 -4.50
C VAL A 12 -4.39 5.63 -4.12
N ALA A 13 -4.40 4.30 -4.18
CA ALA A 13 -5.53 3.48 -3.77
C ALA A 13 -5.07 2.23 -3.02
N TRP A 14 -5.94 1.73 -2.15
CA TRP A 14 -5.79 0.46 -1.48
C TRP A 14 -7.15 -0.19 -1.19
N CYS A 15 -7.16 -1.51 -1.13
CA CYS A 15 -8.26 -2.32 -0.62
C CYS A 15 -7.71 -3.58 0.07
N LEU A 16 -8.20 -3.87 1.28
CA LEU A 16 -7.94 -5.12 1.99
C LEU A 16 -9.16 -6.03 1.85
N MET A 17 -8.94 -7.21 1.30
CA MET A 17 -9.93 -8.28 1.20
C MET A 17 -9.68 -9.30 2.31
N PRO A 18 -10.64 -10.18 2.63
CA PRO A 18 -10.45 -11.19 3.67
C PRO A 18 -9.22 -12.09 3.47
N ASN A 19 -8.82 -12.34 2.23
CA ASN A 19 -7.74 -13.28 1.88
C ASN A 19 -6.60 -12.66 1.05
N HIS A 20 -6.68 -11.40 0.64
CA HIS A 20 -5.64 -10.70 -0.14
C HIS A 20 -5.76 -9.18 -0.03
N PHE A 21 -4.86 -8.43 -0.65
CA PHE A 21 -4.94 -6.97 -0.69
C PHE A 21 -4.42 -6.45 -2.03
N HIS A 22 -4.85 -5.25 -2.41
CA HIS A 22 -4.36 -4.54 -3.59
C HIS A 22 -3.95 -3.12 -3.21
N TRP A 23 -2.85 -2.65 -3.81
CA TRP A 23 -2.36 -1.28 -3.70
C TRP A 23 -2.11 -0.71 -5.10
N LEU A 24 -2.49 0.55 -5.30
CA LEU A 24 -2.01 1.39 -6.37
C LEU A 24 -1.05 2.39 -5.74
N PHE A 25 0.21 2.32 -6.10
CA PHE A 25 1.29 3.07 -5.47
C PHE A 25 2.14 3.74 -6.55
N PHE A 26 2.29 5.07 -6.44
CA PHE A 26 3.13 5.86 -7.30
C PHE A 26 4.55 5.94 -6.71
N VAL A 27 5.48 5.21 -7.32
CA VAL A 27 6.86 5.12 -6.83
C VAL A 27 7.63 6.36 -7.28
N LYS A 28 8.19 7.11 -6.33
CA LYS A 28 9.10 8.24 -6.57
C LYS A 28 10.57 7.82 -6.46
N LYS A 29 10.84 6.87 -5.55
CA LYS A 29 12.17 6.34 -5.27
C LYS A 29 12.05 4.84 -5.04
N VAL A 30 13.00 4.08 -5.57
CA VAL A 30 13.11 2.63 -5.32
C VAL A 30 14.06 2.32 -4.17
N GLU A 31 14.90 3.28 -3.79
CA GLU A 31 15.97 3.15 -2.81
C GLU A 31 16.14 4.45 -2.02
N ILE A 32 16.37 4.33 -0.72
CA ILE A 32 16.65 5.45 0.20
C ILE A 32 17.69 5.03 1.23
N GLN A 33 18.30 5.99 1.94
CA GLN A 33 19.18 5.68 3.07
C GLN A 33 18.39 5.09 4.25
N ARG A 34 18.98 4.10 4.93
CA ARG A 34 18.36 3.47 6.10
C ARG A 34 18.15 4.46 7.25
N SER A 35 19.05 5.42 7.44
CA SER A 35 18.90 6.52 8.40
C SER A 35 17.56 7.26 8.17
N THR A 36 17.32 7.73 6.95
CA THR A 36 16.10 8.45 6.57
C THR A 36 14.84 7.62 6.82
N LEU A 37 14.85 6.33 6.46
CA LEU A 37 13.71 5.44 6.73
C LEU A 37 13.48 5.29 8.24
N ARG A 38 14.53 5.12 9.04
CA ARG A 38 14.43 4.93 10.49
C ARG A 38 13.87 6.16 11.18
N GLU A 39 14.36 7.34 10.82
CA GLU A 39 13.85 8.63 11.31
C GLU A 39 12.36 8.79 11.01
N HIS A 40 11.96 8.50 9.76
CA HIS A 40 10.54 8.55 9.38
C HIS A 40 9.68 7.52 10.15
N VAL A 41 10.17 6.28 10.31
CA VAL A 41 9.46 5.25 11.08
C VAL A 41 9.27 5.68 12.53
N ASP A 42 10.31 6.25 13.14
CA ASP A 42 10.27 6.71 14.53
C ASP A 42 9.30 7.88 14.69
N HIS A 43 9.32 8.84 13.76
CA HIS A 43 8.35 9.94 13.73
C HIS A 43 6.91 9.42 13.63
N VAL A 44 6.62 8.50 12.70
CA VAL A 44 5.28 7.91 12.55
C VAL A 44 4.85 7.13 13.81
N GLU A 45 5.75 6.38 14.44
CA GLU A 45 5.44 5.66 15.67
C GLU A 45 5.23 6.60 16.86
N GLN A 46 5.97 7.70 16.94
CA GLN A 46 5.76 8.74 17.95
C GLN A 46 4.37 9.37 17.79
N LEU A 47 3.97 9.77 16.58
CA LEU A 47 2.62 10.28 16.31
C LEU A 47 1.53 9.27 16.69
N ARG A 48 1.75 7.98 16.39
CA ARG A 48 0.82 6.90 16.77
C ARG A 48 0.70 6.77 18.29
N ARG A 49 1.80 6.88 19.03
CA ARG A 49 1.83 6.79 20.49
C ARG A 49 1.16 7.98 21.14
N LEU A 50 1.45 9.20 20.67
CA LEU A 50 0.78 10.42 21.13
C LEU A 50 -0.74 10.31 20.96
N LYS A 51 -1.19 9.80 19.80
CA LYS A 51 -2.62 9.57 19.57
C LYS A 51 -3.24 8.52 20.49
N LYS A 52 -2.50 7.47 20.85
CA LYS A 52 -3.02 6.36 21.68
C LYS A 52 -2.95 6.64 23.19
N TYR A 53 -1.89 7.30 23.65
CA TYR A 53 -1.58 7.42 25.08
C TYR A 53 -1.59 8.88 25.58
N GLY A 54 -1.74 9.87 24.70
CA GLY A 54 -1.76 11.29 25.07
C GLY A 54 -0.49 11.69 25.82
N ALA A 55 -0.66 12.36 26.97
CA ALA A 55 0.43 12.80 27.85
C ALA A 55 1.29 11.64 28.41
N ASN A 56 0.79 10.40 28.40
CA ASN A 56 1.53 9.23 28.88
C ASN A 56 2.40 8.56 27.79
N ALA A 57 2.48 9.15 26.59
CA ALA A 57 3.28 8.62 25.51
C ALA A 57 4.77 8.69 25.83
N ARG A 58 5.39 7.53 26.13
CA ARG A 58 6.84 7.42 26.28
C ARG A 58 7.53 7.31 24.92
N THR A 59 8.62 8.06 24.75
CA THR A 59 9.56 7.89 23.65
C THR A 59 10.23 6.53 23.77
N VAL A 60 10.42 5.81 22.66
CA VAL A 60 11.27 4.61 22.68
C VAL A 60 12.66 5.05 22.25
N GLU A 61 13.60 5.04 23.17
CA GLU A 61 15.00 5.20 22.81
C GLU A 61 15.48 3.93 22.11
N ARG A 62 15.71 4.03 20.81
CA ARG A 62 16.27 2.94 19.98
C ARG A 62 17.65 3.28 19.42
N ALA A 63 18.25 4.38 19.89
CA ALA A 63 19.55 4.86 19.43
C ALA A 63 20.65 3.80 19.59
N HIS A 64 20.70 3.14 20.75
CA HIS A 64 21.71 2.13 21.07
C HIS A 64 21.67 0.88 20.18
N THR A 65 20.52 0.52 19.60
CA THR A 65 20.37 -0.71 18.80
C THR A 65 20.60 -0.50 17.30
N ARG A 66 20.87 0.73 16.85
CA ARG A 66 20.76 1.11 15.42
C ARG A 66 22.01 1.75 14.81
N VAL A 67 23.12 1.83 15.52
CA VAL A 67 24.37 2.41 14.98
C VAL A 67 24.90 1.63 13.76
N ALA A 68 24.63 0.32 13.68
CA ALA A 68 25.03 -0.50 12.54
C ALA A 68 24.23 -0.15 11.25
N LYS A 69 24.97 0.01 10.14
CA LYS A 69 24.45 0.11 8.76
C LYS A 69 23.55 1.32 8.49
N GLY A 70 23.82 2.46 9.13
CA GLY A 70 23.05 3.70 8.91
C GLY A 70 23.27 4.31 7.52
N SER A 71 24.49 4.22 6.99
CA SER A 71 24.89 4.66 5.64
C SER A 71 24.35 3.76 4.53
N ASP A 72 24.03 2.51 4.84
CA ASP A 72 23.53 1.56 3.86
C ASP A 72 22.16 1.99 3.37
N THR A 73 21.88 1.67 2.12
CA THR A 73 20.59 1.89 1.52
C THR A 73 19.62 0.76 1.85
N ILE A 74 18.34 1.03 1.62
CA ILE A 74 17.25 0.07 1.71
C ILE A 74 16.28 0.29 0.56
N ILE A 75 16.02 -0.78 -0.19
CA ILE A 75 15.11 -0.76 -1.33
C ILE A 75 13.66 -0.92 -0.89
N LEU A 76 12.73 -0.46 -1.74
CA LEU A 76 11.28 -0.51 -1.49
C LEU A 76 10.80 -1.92 -1.16
N ASN A 77 11.31 -2.95 -1.87
CA ASN A 77 10.93 -4.34 -1.62
C ASN A 77 11.29 -4.82 -0.21
N ASP A 78 12.46 -4.40 0.31
CA ASP A 78 12.87 -4.72 1.68
C ASP A 78 11.93 -4.03 2.69
N ALA A 79 11.58 -2.77 2.45
CA ALA A 79 10.64 -2.03 3.30
C ALA A 79 9.23 -2.66 3.30
N ILE A 80 8.73 -3.09 2.13
CA ILE A 80 7.49 -3.87 2.01
C ILE A 80 7.61 -5.19 2.80
N GLY A 81 8.75 -5.87 2.71
CA GLY A 81 9.02 -7.10 3.46
C GLY A 81 8.98 -6.87 4.97
N ILE A 82 9.54 -5.76 5.47
CA ILE A 82 9.48 -5.40 6.90
C ILE A 82 8.03 -5.13 7.32
N LEU A 83 7.27 -4.41 6.50
CA LEU A 83 5.84 -4.15 6.73
C LEU A 83 5.04 -5.45 6.84
N GLN A 84 5.23 -6.38 5.91
CA GLN A 84 4.55 -7.68 5.92
C GLN A 84 4.96 -8.52 7.13
N LYS A 85 6.25 -8.60 7.46
CA LYS A 85 6.72 -9.32 8.66
C LYS A 85 6.10 -8.75 9.93
N ALA A 86 5.97 -7.43 10.03
CA ALA A 86 5.33 -6.79 11.19
C ALA A 86 3.85 -7.18 11.31
N TYR A 87 3.12 -7.20 10.19
CA TYR A 87 1.73 -7.68 10.17
C TYR A 87 1.62 -9.16 10.55
N ALA A 88 2.41 -10.04 9.92
CA ALA A 88 2.40 -11.48 10.19
C ALA A 88 2.69 -11.79 11.65
N ARG A 89 3.64 -11.09 12.27
CA ARG A 89 3.94 -11.23 13.71
C ARG A 89 2.78 -10.81 14.59
N ALA A 90 2.10 -9.72 14.25
CA ALA A 90 0.97 -9.22 15.03
C ALA A 90 -0.22 -10.19 14.97
N ILE A 91 -0.62 -10.61 13.76
CA ILE A 91 -1.77 -11.50 13.59
C ILE A 91 -1.51 -12.91 14.13
N ASN A 92 -0.29 -13.45 13.94
CA ASN A 92 0.05 -14.75 14.53
C ASN A 92 -0.02 -14.70 16.06
N LYS A 93 0.45 -13.60 16.67
CA LYS A 93 0.34 -13.42 18.12
C LYS A 93 -1.11 -13.32 18.58
N GLU A 94 -1.93 -12.57 17.85
CA GLU A 94 -3.36 -12.38 18.17
C GLU A 94 -4.15 -13.69 18.06
N MET A 95 -3.87 -14.49 17.03
CA MET A 95 -4.60 -15.73 16.73
C MET A 95 -3.98 -16.97 17.40
N GLY A 96 -2.85 -16.83 18.09
CA GLY A 96 -2.09 -17.98 18.62
C GLY A 96 -1.49 -18.89 17.54
N TRP A 97 -1.26 -18.36 16.34
CA TRP A 97 -0.73 -19.10 15.19
C TRP A 97 0.79 -19.01 15.09
N THR A 98 1.36 -19.89 14.26
CA THR A 98 2.77 -19.83 13.85
C THR A 98 2.87 -19.97 12.32
N GLY A 99 4.01 -19.56 11.75
CA GLY A 99 4.27 -19.71 10.31
C GLY A 99 3.99 -18.47 9.44
N SER A 100 3.99 -18.66 8.12
CA SER A 100 3.85 -17.59 7.14
C SER A 100 2.39 -17.30 6.82
N VAL A 101 2.01 -16.02 6.91
CA VAL A 101 0.66 -15.53 6.54
C VAL A 101 0.62 -15.07 5.08
N PHE A 102 1.77 -14.73 4.50
CA PHE A 102 1.89 -14.28 3.12
C PHE A 102 2.40 -15.39 2.20
N ARG A 103 1.95 -15.36 0.94
CA ARG A 103 2.53 -16.18 -0.13
C ARG A 103 3.94 -15.65 -0.45
N ARG A 104 4.88 -16.55 -0.77
CA ARG A 104 6.30 -16.20 -1.04
C ARG A 104 6.48 -15.19 -2.19
N LYS A 105 5.70 -15.33 -3.27
CA LYS A 105 5.78 -14.43 -4.44
C LYS A 105 4.70 -13.36 -4.34
N PHE A 106 5.11 -12.10 -4.26
CA PHE A 106 4.24 -10.94 -4.44
C PHE A 106 4.11 -10.63 -5.93
N LYS A 107 2.89 -10.31 -6.39
CA LYS A 107 2.67 -9.89 -7.77
C LYS A 107 2.75 -8.37 -7.83
N ALA A 108 3.82 -7.84 -8.41
CA ALA A 108 3.91 -6.46 -8.84
C ALA A 108 3.68 -6.40 -10.34
N LYS A 109 2.93 -5.40 -10.80
CA LYS A 109 2.85 -5.03 -12.21
C LYS A 109 3.21 -3.56 -12.27
N ASP A 110 4.38 -3.26 -12.79
CA ASP A 110 4.67 -1.95 -13.34
C ASP A 110 3.70 -1.66 -14.49
N GLY A 111 3.34 -0.40 -14.67
CA GLY A 111 2.51 0.03 -15.81
C GLY A 111 3.18 -0.21 -17.18
N TRP A 112 4.43 -0.69 -17.16
CA TRP A 112 5.25 -1.06 -18.29
C TRP A 112 5.72 -2.50 -18.06
N ILE A 113 5.20 -3.44 -18.82
CA ILE A 113 5.65 -4.84 -18.74
C ILE A 113 6.71 -5.00 -19.85
N ASP A 114 7.95 -5.35 -19.48
CA ASP A 114 9.06 -5.63 -20.43
C ASP A 114 8.87 -6.96 -21.19
N GLU A 115 7.88 -7.77 -20.81
CA GLU A 115 7.46 -8.96 -21.54
C GLU A 115 6.52 -8.57 -22.68
N PHE A 116 6.50 -9.33 -23.78
CA PHE A 116 5.44 -9.23 -24.80
C PHE A 116 4.09 -9.41 -24.11
N VAL A 117 3.45 -8.29 -23.76
CA VAL A 117 2.09 -8.32 -23.23
C VAL A 117 1.23 -8.79 -24.37
N THR A 118 0.59 -9.94 -24.20
CA THR A 118 -0.48 -10.34 -25.10
C THR A 118 -1.55 -9.26 -24.98
N LEU A 119 -1.54 -8.31 -25.91
CA LEU A 119 -2.57 -7.30 -26.05
C LEU A 119 -3.93 -7.97 -26.26
N ARG A 120 -4.00 -9.29 -26.48
CA ARG A 120 -5.22 -10.06 -26.59
C ARG A 120 -5.40 -10.96 -25.38
N LYS A 121 -6.59 -10.91 -24.79
CA LYS A 121 -7.09 -11.92 -23.87
C LYS A 121 -7.20 -13.29 -24.58
N PRO A 122 -7.35 -14.41 -23.85
CA PRO A 122 -7.57 -15.74 -24.45
C PRO A 122 -8.77 -15.81 -25.41
N ASP A 123 -9.73 -14.88 -25.28
CA ASP A 123 -10.92 -14.74 -26.15
C ASP A 123 -10.66 -13.92 -27.43
N GLY A 124 -9.41 -13.52 -27.69
CA GLY A 124 -9.00 -12.76 -28.88
C GLY A 124 -9.24 -11.25 -28.80
N ARG A 125 -9.91 -10.74 -27.76
CA ARG A 125 -10.20 -9.30 -27.57
C ARG A 125 -9.00 -8.56 -27.02
N LEU A 126 -8.84 -7.29 -27.42
CA LEU A 126 -7.78 -6.45 -26.89
C LEU A 126 -7.95 -6.25 -25.37
N ASP A 127 -6.89 -6.47 -24.61
CA ASP A 127 -6.79 -6.16 -23.20
C ASP A 127 -6.64 -4.66 -23.04
N SER A 128 -7.79 -4.02 -22.86
CA SER A 128 -7.89 -2.57 -22.76
C SER A 128 -7.04 -1.98 -21.63
N ARG A 129 -6.51 -2.79 -20.70
CA ARG A 129 -5.56 -2.35 -19.67
C ARG A 129 -4.24 -1.82 -20.25
N PHE A 130 -3.80 -2.32 -21.40
CA PHE A 130 -2.45 -2.06 -21.94
C PHE A 130 -2.45 -1.22 -23.22
N MET A 131 -3.58 -0.58 -23.53
CA MET A 131 -3.69 0.29 -24.70
C MET A 131 -3.27 1.73 -24.34
N PRO A 132 -2.43 2.39 -25.17
CA PRO A 132 -2.13 3.82 -25.03
C PRO A 132 -3.41 4.66 -24.96
N GLY A 133 -3.45 5.69 -24.10
CA GLY A 133 -4.62 6.58 -23.96
C GLY A 133 -5.80 6.02 -23.16
N THR A 134 -5.72 4.80 -22.60
CA THR A 134 -6.86 4.16 -21.92
C THR A 134 -6.90 4.31 -20.39
N GLY A 135 -6.01 5.11 -19.81
CA GLY A 135 -5.98 5.38 -18.37
C GLY A 135 -5.77 4.12 -17.52
N TYR A 136 -4.72 3.32 -17.77
CA TYR A 136 -4.45 2.09 -17.02
C TYR A 136 -4.46 2.28 -15.50
N ALA A 137 -3.85 3.37 -15.01
CA ALA A 137 -3.87 3.72 -13.61
C ALA A 137 -5.31 3.94 -13.07
N TYR A 138 -6.17 4.60 -13.85
CA TYR A 138 -7.59 4.75 -13.53
C TYR A 138 -8.35 3.41 -13.54
N LYS A 139 -8.06 2.52 -14.50
CA LYS A 139 -8.64 1.16 -14.50
C LYS A 139 -8.22 0.35 -13.27
N CYS A 140 -6.94 0.41 -12.91
CA CYS A 140 -6.45 -0.19 -11.67
C CYS A 140 -7.13 0.42 -10.44
N PHE A 141 -7.30 1.74 -10.41
CA PHE A 141 -7.99 2.46 -9.35
C PHE A 141 -9.43 1.94 -9.19
N CYS A 142 -10.22 1.90 -10.26
CA CYS A 142 -11.58 1.35 -10.25
C CYS A 142 -11.59 -0.12 -9.82
N TYR A 143 -10.73 -0.97 -10.41
CA TYR A 143 -10.63 -2.38 -10.06
C TYR A 143 -10.35 -2.61 -8.56
N ILE A 144 -9.46 -1.81 -7.96
CA ILE A 144 -9.13 -1.90 -6.54
C ILE A 144 -10.33 -1.54 -5.67
N HIS A 145 -11.08 -0.49 -6.03
CA HIS A 145 -12.23 -0.04 -5.25
C HIS A 145 -13.46 -0.92 -5.44
N ASP A 146 -13.69 -1.42 -6.65
CA ASP A 146 -14.85 -2.27 -6.96
C ASP A 146 -14.68 -3.70 -6.45
N ASN A 147 -13.46 -4.13 -6.08
CA ASN A 147 -13.16 -5.49 -5.62
C ASN A 147 -14.12 -6.05 -4.53
N PRO A 148 -14.43 -5.31 -3.45
CA PRO A 148 -15.38 -5.77 -2.44
C PRO A 148 -16.80 -5.97 -2.96
N LYS A 149 -17.23 -5.12 -3.91
CA LYS A 149 -18.54 -5.22 -4.55
C LYS A 149 -18.60 -6.42 -5.48
N GLU A 150 -17.60 -6.57 -6.36
CA GLU A 150 -17.51 -7.71 -7.29
C GLU A 150 -17.37 -9.05 -6.55
N ALA A 151 -16.82 -9.05 -5.33
CA ALA A 151 -16.77 -10.21 -4.45
C ALA A 151 -18.07 -10.46 -3.65
N GLY A 152 -19.11 -9.64 -3.82
CA GLY A 152 -20.38 -9.78 -3.11
C GLY A 152 -20.33 -9.44 -1.60
N LEU A 153 -19.28 -8.75 -1.15
CA LEU A 153 -19.13 -8.37 0.27
C LEU A 153 -19.98 -7.14 0.64
N VAL A 154 -20.24 -6.27 -0.33
CA VAL A 154 -21.00 -5.02 -0.17
C VAL A 154 -21.73 -4.65 -1.46
N ASN A 155 -22.82 -3.88 -1.35
CA ASN A 155 -23.60 -3.42 -2.51
C ASN A 155 -22.90 -2.29 -3.29
N THR A 156 -22.10 -1.47 -2.61
CA THR A 156 -21.38 -0.33 -3.20
C THR A 156 -19.91 -0.35 -2.74
N LYS A 157 -19.00 0.18 -3.56
CA LYS A 157 -17.55 0.17 -3.27
C LYS A 157 -17.20 0.92 -1.99
N GLU A 158 -17.96 1.96 -1.66
CA GLU A 158 -17.84 2.76 -0.45
C GLU A 158 -18.36 2.03 0.80
N GLY A 159 -19.18 0.99 0.63
CA GLY A 159 -19.67 0.16 1.73
C GLY A 159 -18.55 -0.55 2.48
N TRP A 160 -17.42 -0.82 1.82
CA TRP A 160 -16.32 -1.58 2.41
C TRP A 160 -15.42 -0.72 3.30
N ALA A 161 -15.45 -0.95 4.61
CA ALA A 161 -14.65 -0.21 5.61
C ALA A 161 -13.13 -0.30 5.35
N TYR A 162 -12.68 -1.42 4.79
CA TYR A 162 -11.26 -1.71 4.54
C TYR A 162 -10.83 -1.37 3.11
N SER A 163 -11.36 -0.28 2.55
CA SER A 163 -10.96 0.27 1.26
C SER A 163 -10.76 1.78 1.35
N SER A 164 -9.88 2.32 0.50
CA SER A 164 -9.75 3.76 0.26
C SER A 164 -10.94 4.39 -0.47
N ALA A 165 -11.84 3.60 -1.06
CA ALA A 165 -13.05 4.11 -1.74
C ALA A 165 -13.86 5.07 -0.85
N ARG A 166 -13.91 4.80 0.46
CA ARG A 166 -14.56 5.66 1.46
C ARG A 166 -13.92 7.03 1.62
N ASP A 167 -12.60 7.11 1.42
CA ASP A 167 -11.87 8.39 1.50
C ASP A 167 -12.20 9.25 0.28
N TYR A 168 -12.28 8.65 -0.92
CA TYR A 168 -12.67 9.34 -2.15
C TYR A 168 -14.14 9.78 -2.15
N ALA A 169 -15.03 9.00 -1.53
CA ALA A 169 -16.44 9.37 -1.37
C ALA A 169 -16.70 10.42 -0.26
N GLY A 170 -15.66 10.87 0.45
CA GLY A 170 -15.81 11.82 1.57
C GLY A 170 -16.44 11.23 2.84
N LEU A 171 -16.75 9.92 2.85
CA LEU A 171 -17.32 9.21 4.00
C LEU A 171 -16.28 8.93 5.11
N ARG A 172 -15.00 9.07 4.79
CA ARG A 172 -13.90 8.98 5.74
C ARG A 172 -12.85 10.05 5.44
N LYS A 173 -12.35 10.71 6.48
CA LYS A 173 -11.24 11.68 6.36
C LYS A 173 -9.88 10.98 6.50
N GLY A 174 -9.63 9.98 5.66
CA GLY A 174 -8.37 9.24 5.65
C GLY A 174 -7.23 10.08 5.09
N THR A 175 -6.05 9.98 5.71
CA THR A 175 -4.85 10.72 5.31
C THR A 175 -3.74 9.80 4.76
N LEU A 176 -4.09 8.55 4.42
CA LEU A 176 -3.10 7.58 3.95
C LEU A 176 -2.85 7.71 2.45
N CYS A 177 -3.91 7.97 1.68
CA CYS A 177 -3.81 8.15 0.23
C CYS A 177 -3.51 9.61 -0.11
N ASN A 178 -2.76 9.81 -1.19
CA ASN A 178 -2.75 11.09 -1.90
C ASN A 178 -4.05 11.19 -2.74
N LEU A 179 -5.08 11.81 -2.15
CA LEU A 179 -6.40 11.92 -2.76
C LEU A 179 -6.42 12.88 -3.95
N GLU A 180 -5.54 13.88 -3.97
CA GLU A 180 -5.38 14.81 -5.10
C GLU A 180 -4.94 14.04 -6.34
N MET A 181 -3.81 13.31 -6.22
CA MET A 181 -3.32 12.46 -7.31
C MET A 181 -4.35 11.42 -7.77
N GLY A 182 -5.09 10.83 -6.83
CA GLY A 182 -6.15 9.88 -7.19
C GLY A 182 -7.35 10.52 -7.90
N ARG A 183 -7.68 11.78 -7.60
CA ARG A 183 -8.73 12.54 -8.30
C ARG A 183 -8.26 12.97 -9.68
N ASP A 184 -6.99 13.32 -9.83
CA ASP A 184 -6.42 13.64 -11.13
C ASP A 184 -6.54 12.45 -12.10
N LEU A 185 -6.37 11.21 -11.59
CA LEU A 185 -6.62 10.01 -12.40
C LEU A 185 -8.07 9.90 -12.92
N VAL A 186 -9.03 10.50 -12.22
CA VAL A 186 -10.45 10.51 -12.61
C VAL A 186 -10.74 11.63 -13.62
N SER A 187 -10.00 12.75 -13.58
CA SER A 187 -10.25 13.93 -14.41
C SER A 187 -9.70 13.84 -15.84
N PHE A 188 -8.94 12.79 -16.19
CA PHE A 188 -8.42 12.57 -17.54
C PHE A 188 -9.35 11.73 -18.45
N LEU A 189 -10.66 11.75 -18.17
CA LEU A 189 -11.74 11.21 -19.00
C LEU A 189 -12.69 12.35 -19.39
#